data_AF-A0A1M6XF59-F1
#
_entry.id   AF-A0A1M6XF59-F1
#
_cell.length_a   1.000
_cell.length_b   1.000
_cell.length_c   1.000
_cell.angle_alpha   90.00
_cell.angle_beta   90.00
_cell.angle_gamma   90.00
#
_symmetry.space_group_name_H-M   'P 1'
#
loop_
_entity.id
_entity.type
_entity.pdbx_description
1 polymer ?
#
loop_
_entity_poly.entity_id
_entity_poly.type
_entity_poly.pdbx_seq_one_letter_code
_entity_poly.pdbx_strand_id
1 'polypeptide(L)'
;MDLDKFLAKTPATLDEIRTRVGYALARHPKCRNVQFDIISTPRTRRGGNWTISLHQVAPDALWEASDIVADIQEAYELCVAA
;
A
#
# COMPACT_ATOMS: atom_id res chain seq x y z
N MET A 1 6.88 -28.80 -3.79
CA MET A 1 7.71 -27.60 -4.07
C MET A 1 7.06 -26.46 -3.30
N ASP A 2 7.40 -26.38 -2.01
CA ASP A 2 6.53 -25.83 -0.99
C ASP A 2 7.12 -24.55 -0.38
N LEU A 3 6.32 -23.49 -0.44
CA LEU A 3 6.04 -22.55 0.65
C LEU A 3 7.17 -21.68 1.26
N ASP A 4 8.39 -21.68 0.72
CA ASP A 4 9.49 -20.85 1.29
C ASP A 4 9.82 -19.58 0.48
N LYS A 5 9.11 -19.33 -0.64
CA LYS A 5 9.45 -18.25 -1.60
C LYS A 5 8.48 -17.08 -1.65
N PHE A 6 7.53 -17.00 -0.71
CA PHE A 6 6.86 -15.75 -0.39
C PHE A 6 7.59 -15.20 0.83
N LEU A 7 8.52 -14.25 0.63
CA LEU A 7 9.01 -13.46 1.75
C LEU A 7 7.81 -13.10 2.63
N ALA A 8 7.87 -13.47 3.91
CA ALA A 8 6.80 -13.27 4.87
C ALA A 8 6.33 -11.81 4.79
N LYS A 9 5.25 -11.55 4.03
CA LYS A 9 4.68 -10.22 3.91
C LYS A 9 4.43 -9.74 5.31
N THR A 10 4.99 -8.58 5.66
CA THR A 10 4.93 -8.14 7.05
C THR A 10 3.47 -7.87 7.38
N PRO A 11 2.86 -8.60 8.34
CA PRO A 11 1.50 -8.34 8.75
C PRO A 11 1.47 -6.96 9.41
N ALA A 12 0.78 -6.01 8.78
CA ALA A 12 0.64 -4.65 9.28
C ALA A 12 -0.84 -4.27 9.36
N THR A 13 -1.19 -3.39 10.28
CA THR A 13 -2.55 -2.83 10.37
C THR A 13 -2.77 -1.75 9.31
N LEU A 14 -4.04 -1.40 9.02
CA LEU A 14 -4.37 -0.32 8.09
C LEU A 14 -3.68 1.01 8.46
N ASP A 15 -3.59 1.31 9.76
CA ASP A 15 -2.98 2.54 10.27
C ASP A 15 -1.46 2.57 10.06
N GLU A 16 -0.78 1.44 10.27
CA GLU A 16 0.66 1.32 10.00
C GLU A 16 0.96 1.46 8.51
N ILE A 17 0.15 0.82 7.66
CA ILE A 17 0.26 0.94 6.21
C ILE A 17 0.03 2.40 5.81
N ARG A 18 -1.00 3.06 6.36
CA ARG A 18 -1.28 4.49 6.12
C ARG A 18 -0.11 5.37 6.47
N THR A 19 0.49 5.13 7.63
CA THR A 19 1.66 5.88 8.12
C THR A 19 2.86 5.66 7.22
N ARG A 20 3.11 4.43 6.75
CA ARG A 20 4.21 4.10 5.83
C ARG A 20 4.04 4.69 4.44
N VAL A 21 2.84 4.56 3.85
CA VAL A 21 2.50 5.19 2.57
C VAL A 21 2.65 6.70 2.68
N GLY A 22 2.12 7.30 3.76
CA GLY A 22 2.25 8.72 4.04
C GLY A 22 3.72 9.16 4.17
N TYR A 23 4.55 8.40 4.86
CA TYR A 23 5.98 8.70 5.00
C TYR A 23 6.74 8.56 3.67
N ALA A 24 6.44 7.51 2.89
CA ALA A 24 7.03 7.29 1.58
C ALA A 24 6.65 8.40 0.59
N LEU A 25 5.37 8.79 0.55
CA LEU A 25 4.90 9.92 -0.27
C LEU A 25 5.48 11.26 0.23
N ALA A 26 5.59 11.48 1.54
CA ALA A 26 6.19 12.69 2.09
C ALA A 26 7.69 12.83 1.80
N ARG A 27 8.41 11.72 1.61
CA ARG A 27 9.82 11.72 1.20
C ARG A 27 10.00 12.28 -0.22
N HIS A 28 8.97 12.19 -1.07
CA HIS A 28 9.01 12.73 -2.42
C HIS A 28 8.43 14.15 -2.45
N PRO A 29 9.20 15.18 -2.83
CA PRO A 29 8.73 16.57 -2.84
C PRO A 29 7.54 16.79 -3.80
N LYS A 30 7.41 15.94 -4.83
CA LYS A 30 6.30 15.96 -5.80
C LYS A 30 5.02 15.29 -5.28
N CYS A 31 5.14 14.37 -4.33
CA CYS A 31 4.03 13.62 -3.76
C CYS A 31 3.48 14.25 -2.46
N ARG A 32 4.02 15.40 -2.04
CA ARG A 32 3.73 16.02 -0.74
C ARG A 32 2.26 16.41 -0.52
N ASN A 33 1.50 16.66 -1.58
CA ASN A 33 0.08 17.02 -1.52
C ASN A 33 -0.86 15.88 -1.97
N VAL A 34 -0.35 14.65 -2.07
CA VAL A 34 -1.12 13.50 -2.49
C VAL A 34 -2.16 13.12 -1.45
N GLN A 35 -3.44 13.16 -1.84
CA GLN A 35 -4.49 12.50 -1.08
C GLN A 35 -4.60 11.05 -1.52
N PHE A 36 -4.57 10.15 -0.56
CA PHE A 36 -4.76 8.73 -0.73
C PHE A 36 -5.74 8.22 0.34
N ASP A 37 -6.54 7.24 -0.04
CA ASP A 37 -7.45 6.54 0.84
C ASP A 37 -7.11 5.05 0.86
N ILE A 38 -7.26 4.42 2.03
CA ILE A 38 -6.99 2.99 2.19
C ILE A 38 -8.28 2.31 2.55
N ILE A 39 -8.77 1.47 1.63
CA ILE A 39 -10.04 0.78 1.77
C ILE A 39 -9.74 -0.69 2.06
N SER A 40 -10.23 -1.20 3.19
CA SER A 40 -10.28 -2.64 3.42
C SER A 40 -11.28 -3.26 2.45
N THR A 41 -10.80 -4.03 1.49
CA THR A 41 -11.66 -4.73 0.54
C THR A 41 -12.04 -6.08 1.13
N PRO A 42 -13.33 -6.48 1.07
CA PRO A 42 -13.74 -7.80 1.56
C PRO A 42 -13.03 -8.88 0.74
N ARG A 43 -12.33 -9.78 1.46
CA ARG A 43 -11.47 -10.86 0.94
C ARG A 43 -12.00 -11.48 -0.35
N THR A 44 -11.36 -11.16 -1.47
CA THR A 44 -11.50 -11.99 -2.68
C THR A 44 -10.37 -13.01 -2.65
N ARG A 45 -10.65 -14.24 -3.09
CA ARG A 45 -9.79 -15.43 -2.97
C ARG A 45 -8.40 -15.32 -3.65
N ARG A 46 -8.06 -14.17 -4.26
CA ARG A 46 -6.79 -13.86 -4.94
C ARG A 46 -6.31 -12.40 -4.81
N GLY A 47 -7.08 -11.51 -4.19
CA GLY A 47 -6.77 -10.08 -4.13
C GLY A 47 -6.73 -9.63 -2.68
N GLY A 48 -5.62 -9.01 -2.28
CA GLY A 48 -5.28 -8.66 -0.90
C GLY A 48 -6.41 -7.99 -0.12
N ASN A 49 -6.34 -8.10 1.21
CA ASN A 49 -7.39 -7.67 2.14
C ASN A 49 -7.66 -6.14 2.15
N TRP A 50 -6.99 -5.37 1.28
CA TRP A 50 -6.99 -3.91 1.26
C TRP A 50 -6.47 -3.34 -0.07
N THR A 51 -6.91 -2.13 -0.41
CA THR A 51 -6.52 -1.39 -1.62
C THR A 51 -6.24 0.06 -1.28
N ILE A 52 -5.22 0.67 -1.93
CA ILE A 52 -4.96 2.11 -1.88
C ILE A 52 -5.60 2.79 -3.09
N SER A 53 -6.41 3.82 -2.85
CA SER A 53 -6.98 4.69 -3.86
C SER A 53 -6.28 6.05 -3.82
N LEU A 54 -5.61 6.43 -4.90
CA LEU A 54 -4.93 7.72 -5.04
C LEU A 54 -5.90 8.74 -5.67
N HIS A 55 -6.15 9.87 -5.00
CA HIS A 55 -7.13 10.89 -5.44
C HIS A 55 -6.50 12.18 -5.96
N GLN A 56 -5.55 12.76 -5.24
CA GLN A 56 -4.93 14.04 -5.60
C GLN A 56 -3.46 13.89 -5.95
N VAL A 57 -3.15 13.03 -6.91
CA VAL A 57 -1.78 12.88 -7.42
C VAL A 57 -1.56 13.75 -8.64
N ALA A 58 -0.51 14.57 -8.63
CA ALA A 58 -0.07 15.27 -9.82
C ALA A 58 0.33 14.24 -10.90
N PRO A 59 0.00 14.44 -12.19
CA PRO A 59 0.29 13.45 -13.24
C PRO A 59 1.78 13.09 -13.35
N ASP A 60 2.67 14.04 -13.04
CA ASP A 60 4.13 13.83 -12.98
C ASP A 60 4.57 12.96 -11.79
N ALA A 61 3.74 12.87 -10.75
CA ALA A 61 3.95 12.06 -9.54
C ALA A 61 3.10 10.77 -9.52
N LEU A 62 2.22 10.56 -10.52
CA LEU A 62 1.29 9.42 -10.56
C LEU A 62 2.03 8.09 -10.66
N TRP A 63 3.05 8.07 -11.51
CA TRP A 63 3.86 6.88 -11.71
C TRP A 63 4.67 6.54 -10.45
N GLU A 64 5.35 7.53 -9.86
CA GLU A 64 6.09 7.39 -8.59
C GLU A 64 5.19 6.92 -7.44
N ALA A 65 4.01 7.54 -7.29
CA ALA A 65 3.07 7.17 -6.24
C ALA A 65 2.54 5.74 -6.43
N SER A 66 2.32 5.32 -7.69
CA SER A 66 1.86 3.97 -8.00
C SER A 66 2.95 2.92 -7.74
N ASP A 67 4.21 3.24 -8.05
CA ASP A 67 5.36 2.36 -7.79
C ASP A 67 5.58 2.16 -6.28
N ILE A 68 5.55 3.25 -5.50
CA ILE A 68 5.62 3.22 -4.03
C ILE A 68 4.47 2.37 -3.44
N VAL A 69 3.25 2.54 -3.95
CA VAL A 69 2.09 1.78 -3.51
C VAL A 69 2.26 0.29 -3.82
N ALA A 70 2.75 -0.05 -5.02
CA ALA A 70 2.98 -1.42 -5.44
C ALA A 70 4.05 -2.11 -4.58
N ASP A 71 5.16 -1.43 -4.28
CA ASP A 71 6.21 -1.92 -3.38
C ASP A 71 5.65 -2.22 -1.97
N ILE A 72 4.84 -1.31 -1.43
CA ILE A 72 4.20 -1.50 -0.12
C ILE A 72 3.17 -2.63 -0.15
N GLN A 73 2.36 -2.78 -1.21
CA GLN A 73 1.41 -3.89 -1.34
C GLN A 73 2.09 -5.26 -1.54
N GLU A 74 3.28 -5.26 -2.13
CA GLU A 74 4.10 -6.46 -2.27
C GLU A 74 4.77 -6.83 -0.94
N ALA A 75 5.30 -5.85 -0.21
CA ALA A 75 6.02 -6.06 1.05
C ALA A 75 5.12 -6.30 2.27
N TYR A 76 3.92 -5.71 2.31
CA TYR A 76 3.01 -5.76 3.47
C TYR A 76 1.70 -6.47 3.16
N GLU A 77 1.21 -7.22 4.13
CA GLU A 77 -0.12 -7.80 4.12
C GLU A 77 -0.95 -7.17 5.23
N LEU A 78 -2.21 -6.80 4.94
CA LEU A 78 -3.10 -6.36 6.00
C LEU A 78 -3.42 -7.55 6.90
N CYS A 79 -2.96 -7.45 8.14
CA CYS A 79 -3.35 -8.35 9.21
C CYS A 79 -4.78 -7.99 9.61
N VAL A 80 -5.76 -8.73 9.07
CA VAL A 80 -7.14 -8.67 9.57
C VAL A 80 -7.12 -9.32 10.94
N ALA A 81 -7.05 -8.50 12.00
CA ALA A 81 -7.44 -8.93 13.33
C ALA A 81 -8.90 -9.40 13.22
N ALA A 82 -9.10 -10.70 13.46
CA ALA A 82 -10.36 -11.40 13.32
C ALA A 82 -11.43 -10.90 14.29
#